data_AF-A0A1N7P410-F1
#
_entry.id   AF-A0A1N7P410-F1
#
_cell.length_a   1.000
_cell.length_b   1.000
_cell.length_c   1.000
_cell.angle_alpha   90.00
_cell.angle_beta   90.00
_cell.angle_gamma   90.00
#
_symmetry.space_group_name_H-M   'P 1'
#
loop_
_entity.id
_entity.type
_entity.pdbx_description
1 polymer ?
#
loop_
_entity_poly.entity_id
_entity_poly.type
_entity_poly.pdbx_seq_one_letter_code
_entity_poly.pdbx_strand_id
1 'polypeptide(L)' 'MHHLLEAIFILFIGVAFTYLMKIRPGAKPMSRAKMIAYFVLGVVIGVIFITTDHIYAPTTGL' A
#
# COMPACT_ATOMS: atom_id res chain seq x y z
N MET A 1 -16.67 -8.13 6.94
CA MET A 1 -16.49 -7.72 5.53
C MET A 1 -15.60 -6.48 5.43
N HIS A 2 -15.89 -5.41 6.17
CA HIS A 2 -15.10 -4.16 6.16
C HIS A 2 -13.59 -4.39 6.42
N HIS A 3 -13.20 -4.98 7.56
CA HIS A 3 -11.79 -5.26 7.87
C HIS A 3 -11.08 -6.23 6.91
N LEU A 4 -11.85 -7.10 6.25
CA LEU A 4 -11.28 -8.00 5.23
C LEU A 4 -10.93 -7.21 3.96
N LEU A 5 -11.80 -6.29 3.53
CA LEU A 5 -11.56 -5.43 2.38
C LEU A 5 -10.39 -4.46 2.65
N GLU A 6 -10.31 -3.91 3.86
CA GLU A 6 -9.18 -3.09 4.32
C GLU A 6 -7.85 -3.85 4.25
N ALA A 7 -7.83 -5.09 4.76
CA ALA A 7 -6.63 -5.93 4.70
C ALA A 7 -6.21 -6.26 3.26
N ILE A 8 -7.18 -6.56 2.38
CA ILE A 8 -6.91 -6.80 0.95
C ILE A 8 -6.37 -5.54 0.28
N PHE A 9 -6.94 -4.37 0.60
CA PHE A 9 -6.48 -3.09 0.06
C PHE A 9 -5.05 -2.76 0.47
N ILE A 10 -4.72 -2.93 1.76
CA ILE A 10 -3.35 -2.73 2.27
C ILE A 10 -2.37 -3.68 1.56
N LEU A 11 -2.74 -4.95 1.41
CA LEU A 11 -1.92 -5.94 0.72
C LEU A 11 -1.69 -5.53 -0.74
N PHE A 12 -2.75 -5.09 -1.42
CA PHE A 12 -2.69 -4.62 -2.81
C PHE A 12 -1.74 -3.42 -2.95
N ILE A 13 -1.83 -2.42 -2.07
CA ILE A 13 -0.92 -1.26 -2.05
C ILE A 13 0.53 -1.73 -1.85
N GLY A 14 0.76 -2.63 -0.89
CA GLY A 14 2.08 -3.21 -0.62
C GLY A 14 2.72 -3.87 -1.84
N VAL A 15 1.95 -4.72 -2.54
CA VAL A 15 2.40 -5.41 -3.75
C VAL A 15 2.61 -4.41 -4.90
N ALA A 16 1.66 -3.51 -5.13
CA ALA A 16 1.73 -2.53 -6.21
C ALA A 16 2.94 -1.60 -6.04
N PHE A 17 3.16 -1.08 -4.83
CA PHE A 17 4.32 -0.23 -4.53
C PHE A 17 5.64 -0.96 -4.78
N THR A 18 5.76 -2.20 -4.31
CA THR A 18 6.96 -3.03 -4.52
C THR A 18 7.21 -3.30 -6.00
N TYR A 19 6.14 -3.56 -6.77
CA TYR A 19 6.20 -3.76 -8.20
C TYR A 19 6.66 -2.49 -8.93
N LEU A 20 6.10 -1.33 -8.60
CA LEU A 20 6.51 -0.03 -9.17
C LEU A 20 7.98 0.26 -8.89
N MET A 21 8.46 -0.02 -7.68
CA MET A 21 9.88 0.14 -7.33
C MET A 21 10.80 -0.81 -8.10
N LYS A 22 10.29 -1.95 -8.56
CA LYS A 22 11.03 -2.91 -9.36
C LYS A 22 11.11 -2.50 -10.83
N ILE A 23 10.05 -1.93 -11.40
CA ILE A 23 9.99 -1.56 -12.83
C ILE A 23 10.46 -0.14 -13.13
N ARG A 24 10.76 0.67 -12.10
CA ARG A 24 11.20 2.06 -12.30
C ARG A 24 12.42 2.17 -13.22
N PRO A 25 12.52 3.21 -14.07
CA PRO A 25 13.70 3.46 -14.87
C PRO A 25 14.97 3.52 -14.01
N GLY A 26 16.03 2.83 -14.43
CA GLY A 26 17.29 2.77 -13.68
C GLY A 26 17.27 1.87 -12.44
N ALA A 27 16.26 1.01 -12.26
CA ALA A 27 16.24 0.03 -11.19
C ALA A 27 17.42 -0.95 -11.30
N LYS A 28 18.23 -1.03 -10.24
CA LYS A 28 19.22 -2.10 -10.07
C LYS A 28 18.53 -3.40 -9.64
N PRO A 29 19.12 -4.58 -9.92
CA PRO A 29 18.62 -5.86 -9.41
C PRO A 29 18.34 -5.78 -7.92
N MET A 30 17.13 -6.16 -7.53
CA MET A 30 16.64 -6.00 -6.16
C MET A 30 16.90 -7.28 -5.37
N SER A 31 17.60 -7.15 -4.23
CA SER A 31 17.74 -8.25 -3.28
C SER A 31 16.40 -8.54 -2.59
N ARG A 32 16.22 -9.78 -2.10
CA ARG A 32 15.01 -10.18 -1.37
C ARG A 32 14.74 -9.28 -0.16
N ALA A 33 15.78 -8.93 0.60
CA ALA A 33 15.66 -8.02 1.74
C ALA A 33 15.12 -6.64 1.34
N LYS A 34 15.61 -6.08 0.23
CA LYS A 34 15.15 -4.78 -0.28
C LYS A 34 13.70 -4.84 -0.78
N MET A 35 13.30 -5.97 -1.37
CA MET A 35 11.91 -6.21 -1.79
C MET A 35 10.96 -6.26 -0.60
N ILE A 36 11.34 -6.96 0.46
CA ILE A 36 10.56 -7.01 1.72
C ILE A 36 10.46 -5.61 2.34
N ALA A 37 11.56 -4.84 2.37
CA ALA A 37 11.54 -3.48 2.89
C ALA A 37 10.57 -2.57 2.12
N TYR A 38 10.55 -2.64 0.78
CA TYR A 38 9.58 -1.90 -0.03
C TYR A 38 8.15 -2.37 0.19
N PHE A 39 7.93 -3.67 0.37
CA PHE A 39 6.61 -4.20 0.68
C PHE A 39 6.09 -3.68 2.02
N VAL A 40 6.93 -3.71 3.07
CA VAL A 40 6.60 -3.13 4.37
C VAL A 40 6.27 -1.64 4.25
N LEU A 41 7.06 -0.89 3.47
CA LEU A 41 6.79 0.53 3.24
C LEU A 41 5.43 0.74 2.53
N GLY A 42 5.10 -0.08 1.54
CA GLY A 42 3.80 -0.04 0.88
C GLY A 42 2.64 -0.39 1.83
N VAL A 43 2.82 -1.36 2.74
CA VAL A 43 1.84 -1.65 3.80
C VAL A 43 1.61 -0.45 4.71
N VAL A 44 2.67 0.22 5.15
CA VAL A 44 2.57 1.46 5.95
C VAL A 44 1.79 2.54 5.21
N ILE A 45 2.06 2.73 3.91
CA ILE A 45 1.30 3.65 3.07
C ILE A 45 -0.18 3.27 3.03
N GLY A 46 -0.50 1.99 2.80
CA GLY A 46 -1.88 1.50 2.77
C GLY A 46 -2.63 1.74 4.08
N VAL A 47 -1.96 1.53 5.21
CA VAL A 47 -2.52 1.84 6.55
C VAL A 47 -2.80 3.34 6.68
N ILE A 48 -1.86 4.21 6.26
CA ILE A 48 -2.08 5.67 6.28
C ILE A 48 -3.34 6.01 5.48
N PHE A 49 -3.49 5.51 4.25
CA PHE A 49 -4.67 5.76 3.42
C PHE A 49 -5.98 5.45 4.15
N ILE A 50 -6.11 4.23 4.69
CA ILE A 50 -7.33 3.81 5.41
C ILE A 50 -7.53 4.66 6.68
N THR A 51 -6.46 4.89 7.43
CA THR A 51 -6.54 5.73 8.63
C THR A 51 -6.81 7.18 8.33
N THR A 52 -6.61 7.69 7.10
CA THR A 52 -6.94 9.07 6.72
C THR A 52 -8.21 9.17 5.89
N ASP A 53 -8.79 8.06 5.46
CA ASP A 53 -9.99 8.03 4.61
C ASP A 53 -11.16 8.75 5.30
N HIS A 54 -11.26 8.63 6.62
CA HIS A 54 -12.26 9.35 7.44
C HIS A 54 -12.14 10.89 7.35
N ILE A 55 -11.02 11.44 6.90
CA ILE A 55 -10.83 12.89 6.69
C ILE A 55 -11.50 13.34 5.38
N TYR A 56 -11.55 12.45 4.38
CA TYR A 56 -12.02 12.76 3.03
C TYR A 56 -13.37 12.12 2.70
N ALA A 57 -13.81 11.13 3.48
CA ALA A 57 -15.14 10.57 3.40
C ALA A 57 -16.15 11.66 3.79
N PRO A 58 -17.03 12.11 2.87
CA PRO A 58 -18.02 13.12 3.22
C PRO A 58 -18.95 12.56 4.30
N THR A 59 -19.19 13.34 5.34
CA THR A 59 -20.24 13.14 6.37
C THR A 59 -21.65 13.31 5.79
N THR A 60 -21.87 12.96 4.52
CA THR A 60 -23.20 12.95 3.93
C THR A 60 -23.86 11.64 4.32
N GLY A 61 -24.72 11.72 5.34
CA GLY A 61 -25.63 10.65 5.77
C GLY A 61 -26.65 10.30 4.69
N LEU A 62 -26.22 9.49 3.72
CA LEU A 62 -27.07 8.54 3.03
C LEU A 62 -27.05 7.20 3.77
#